data_AF-A0A212K0U1-F1
#
_entry.id   AF-A0A212K0U1-F1
#
_cell.length_a   1.000
_cell.length_b   1.000
_cell.length_c   1.000
_cell.angle_alpha   90.00
_cell.angle_beta   90.00
_cell.angle_gamma   90.00
#
_symmetry.space_group_name_H-M   'P 1'
#
loop_
_entity.id
_entity.type
_entity.pdbx_description
1 polymer ?
#
loop_
_entity_poly.entity_id
_entity_poly.type
_entity_poly.pdbx_seq_one_letter_code
_entity_poly.pdbx_strand_id
1 'polypeptide(L)'
;MARHIWQEYKDIINEYRYEDKGKAIYKRRKETVERSFADGKELHGHRYARFRGLAKVQMQCLLSAACQNMKKIALRIWERSNGPCGPGFSRSQTTLSRLFSHLWRICSAPKSAVPA
;
A
#
# COMPACT_ATOMS: atom_id res chain seq x y z
N MET A 1 21.84 -0.93 32.98
CA MET A 1 21.37 -0.82 31.58
C MET A 1 20.45 -1.99 31.30
N ALA A 2 19.25 -1.74 30.76
CA ALA A 2 18.32 -2.82 30.39
C ALA A 2 18.51 -3.18 28.92
N ARG A 3 18.92 -4.43 28.63
CA ARG A 3 18.98 -4.95 27.26
C ARG A 3 17.59 -5.46 26.89
N HIS A 4 17.09 -5.05 25.73
CA HIS A 4 15.80 -5.52 25.23
C HIS A 4 15.86 -7.02 24.92
N ILE A 5 14.79 -7.76 25.23
CA ILE A 5 14.73 -9.23 25.06
C ILE A 5 15.09 -9.65 23.63
N TRP A 6 14.69 -8.85 22.64
CA TRP A 6 14.96 -9.12 21.21
C TRP A 6 16.26 -8.53 20.69
N GLN A 7 17.13 -8.01 21.55
CA GLN A 7 18.31 -7.29 21.09
C GLN A 7 19.27 -8.20 20.30
N GLU A 8 19.47 -9.43 20.76
CA GLU A 8 20.33 -10.42 20.08
C GLU A 8 19.87 -10.71 18.65
N TYR A 9 18.56 -10.90 18.45
CA TYR A 9 17.99 -11.10 17.12
C TYR A 9 18.17 -9.87 16.21
N LYS A 10 18.08 -8.65 16.76
CA LYS A 10 18.34 -7.42 16.00
C LYS A 10 19.81 -7.31 15.60
N ASP A 11 20.71 -7.71 16.49
CA ASP A 11 22.15 -7.69 16.25
C ASP A 11 22.50 -8.67 15.10
N ILE A 12 21.97 -9.90 15.13
CA ILE A 12 22.11 -10.89 14.05
C ILE A 12 21.56 -10.34 12.71
N ILE A 13 20.38 -9.70 12.71
CA ILE A 13 19.80 -9.13 11.48
C ILE A 13 20.67 -7.99 10.93
N ASN A 14 21.28 -7.20 11.82
CA ASN A 14 22.20 -6.14 11.40
C ASN A 14 23.46 -6.71 10.74
N GLU A 15 23.95 -7.87 11.17
CA GLU A 15 25.08 -8.56 10.55
C GLU A 15 24.81 -8.96 9.09
N TYR A 16 23.57 -9.37 8.76
CA TYR A 16 23.18 -9.71 7.39
C TYR A 16 23.34 -8.56 6.38
N ARG A 17 23.44 -7.31 6.84
CA ARG A 17 23.74 -6.16 5.97
C ARG A 17 25.14 -6.25 5.35
N TYR A 18 26.09 -6.87 6.04
CA TYR A 18 27.49 -6.96 5.59
C TYR A 18 27.72 -8.10 4.60
N GLU A 19 26.81 -9.07 4.52
CA GLU A 19 26.83 -10.10 3.49
C GLU A 19 26.64 -9.51 2.08
N ASP A 20 27.19 -10.17 1.07
CA ASP A 20 27.12 -9.68 -0.32
C ASP A 20 25.68 -9.62 -0.84
N LYS A 21 24.82 -10.58 -0.43
CA LYS A 21 23.38 -10.53 -0.69
C LYS A 21 22.73 -9.31 -0.04
N GLY A 22 23.08 -9.02 1.22
CA GLY A 22 22.62 -7.85 1.95
C GLY A 22 23.00 -6.54 1.28
N LYS A 23 24.26 -6.40 0.86
CA LYS A 23 24.77 -5.24 0.11
C LYS A 23 24.02 -5.06 -1.22
N ALA A 24 23.78 -6.13 -1.98
CA ALA A 24 23.05 -6.06 -3.25
C ALA A 24 21.58 -5.63 -3.05
N ILE A 25 20.90 -6.18 -2.04
CA ILE A 25 19.54 -5.78 -1.67
C ILE A 25 19.52 -4.32 -1.21
N TYR A 26 20.48 -3.91 -0.38
CA TYR A 26 20.57 -2.54 0.13
C TYR A 26 20.78 -1.53 -1.01
N LYS A 27 21.61 -1.86 -2.01
CA LYS A 27 21.80 -1.05 -3.23
C LYS A 27 20.49 -0.83 -3.97
N ARG A 28 19.69 -1.88 -4.22
CA ARG A 28 18.38 -1.74 -4.88
C ARG A 28 17.37 -0.97 -4.01
N ARG A 29 17.36 -1.23 -2.69
CA ARG A 29 16.46 -0.56 -1.76
C ARG A 29 16.68 0.94 -1.76
N LYS A 30 17.93 1.41 -1.76
CA LYS A 30 18.24 2.84 -1.78
C LYS A 30 17.56 3.55 -2.95
N GLU A 31 17.65 2.98 -4.16
CA GLU A 31 17.05 3.55 -5.38
C GLU A 31 15.52 3.56 -5.30
N THR A 32 14.91 2.47 -4.83
CA THR A 32 13.45 2.39 -4.70
C THR A 32 12.88 3.29 -3.61
N VAL A 33 13.63 3.48 -2.52
CA VAL A 33 13.24 4.32 -1.38
C VAL A 33 13.26 5.79 -1.80
N GLU A 34 14.34 6.24 -2.44
CA GLU A 34 14.43 7.61 -2.96
C GLU A 34 13.30 7.93 -3.94
N ARG A 35 12.95 6.99 -4.83
CA ARG A 35 11.81 7.17 -5.74
C ARG A 35 10.48 7.31 -5.01
N SER A 36 10.25 6.50 -3.98
CA SER A 36 9.03 6.59 -3.15
C SER A 36 8.93 7.94 -2.41
N PHE A 37 10.07 8.48 -1.94
CA PHE A 37 10.13 9.79 -1.32
C PHE A 37 9.87 10.91 -2.33
N ALA A 38 10.42 10.81 -3.54
CA ALA A 38 10.14 11.75 -4.62
C ALA A 38 8.64 11.77 -4.99
N ASP A 39 8.03 10.59 -5.16
CA ASP A 39 6.60 10.46 -5.44
C ASP A 39 5.75 11.03 -4.29
N GLY A 40 6.14 10.77 -3.04
CA GLY A 40 5.48 11.37 -1.87
C GLY A 40 5.60 12.90 -1.84
N LYS A 41 6.75 13.43 -2.23
CA LYS A 41 7.00 14.88 -2.29
C LYS A 41 6.10 15.57 -3.31
N GLU A 42 6.00 15.02 -4.52
CA GLU A 42 5.22 15.62 -5.61
C GLU A 42 3.71 15.32 -5.50
N LEU A 43 3.32 14.04 -5.33
CA LEU A 43 1.91 13.62 -5.42
C LEU A 43 1.13 13.77 -4.11
N HIS A 44 1.80 13.74 -2.96
CA HIS A 44 1.15 13.79 -1.64
C HIS A 44 1.41 15.09 -0.89
N GLY A 45 2.02 16.07 -1.57
CA GLY A 45 2.23 17.42 -1.04
C GLY A 45 3.19 17.47 0.14
N HIS A 46 4.18 16.57 0.21
CA HIS A 46 5.23 16.61 1.23
C HIS A 46 6.31 17.69 0.96
N ARG A 47 6.13 18.55 -0.06
CA ARG A 47 6.98 19.74 -0.26
C ARG A 47 6.91 20.72 0.91
N TYR A 48 5.75 20.83 1.54
CA TYR A 48 5.52 21.75 2.67
C TYR A 48 4.77 21.05 3.79
N ALA A 49 5.05 21.46 5.03
CA ALA A 49 4.27 21.01 6.18
C ALA A 49 2.89 21.68 6.16
N ARG A 50 1.87 20.95 5.70
CA ARG A 50 0.48 21.46 5.59
C ARG A 50 -0.21 21.60 6.95
N PHE A 51 0.21 20.80 7.93
CA PHE A 51 -0.38 20.79 9.27
C PHE A 51 0.55 21.43 10.29
N ARG A 52 -0.03 22.07 11.31
CA ARG A 52 0.70 22.59 12.47
C ARG A 52 0.94 21.48 13.49
N GLY A 53 2.19 21.35 13.94
CA GLY A 53 2.62 20.38 14.94
C GLY A 53 3.11 19.05 14.36
N LEU A 54 4.16 18.48 14.99
CA LEU A 54 4.87 17.29 14.52
C LEU A 54 3.95 16.08 14.36
N ALA A 55 3.07 15.83 15.33
CA ALA A 55 2.18 14.66 15.33
C ALA A 55 1.26 14.63 14.09
N LYS A 56 0.73 15.79 13.66
CA LYS A 56 -0.17 15.87 12.51
C LYS A 56 0.57 15.70 11.18
N VAL A 57 1.78 16.25 11.06
CA VAL A 57 2.63 16.04 9.89
C VAL A 57 3.07 14.58 9.78
N GLN A 58 3.46 13.97 10.91
CA GLN A 58 3.80 12.55 10.97
C GLN A 58 2.64 11.66 10.54
N MET A 59 1.42 11.93 11.04
CA MET A 59 0.22 11.19 10.66
C MET A 59 -0.01 11.23 9.13
N GLN A 60 0.12 12.40 8.50
CA GLN A 60 0.00 12.53 7.05
C GLN A 60 1.04 11.65 6.33
N CYS A 61 2.32 11.74 6.71
CA CYS A 61 3.39 10.98 6.09
C CYS A 61 3.20 9.48 6.26
N LEU A 62 2.82 9.02 7.46
CA LEU A 62 2.59 7.62 7.76
C LEU A 62 1.41 7.05 6.97
N LEU A 63 0.31 7.80 6.87
CA LEU A 63 -0.87 7.39 6.10
C LEU A 63 -0.54 7.29 4.60
N SER A 64 0.17 8.29 4.04
CA SER A 64 0.62 8.26 2.65
C SER A 64 1.54 7.07 2.37
N ALA A 65 2.52 6.80 3.24
CA ALA A 65 3.41 5.65 3.12
C ALA A 65 2.66 4.31 3.23
N ALA A 66 1.70 4.20 4.15
CA ALA A 66 0.87 3.00 4.29
C ALA A 66 0.09 2.71 3.00
N CYS A 67 -0.56 3.71 2.41
CA CYS A 67 -1.26 3.57 1.14
C CYS A 67 -0.32 3.15 -0.01
N GLN A 68 0.86 3.75 -0.11
CA GLN A 68 1.87 3.36 -1.11
C GLN A 68 2.33 1.91 -0.93
N ASN A 69 2.53 1.48 0.31
CA ASN A 69 2.90 0.10 0.63
C ASN A 69 1.79 -0.89 0.27
N MET A 70 0.53 -0.58 0.59
CA MET A 70 -0.62 -1.41 0.21
C MET A 70 -0.74 -1.55 -1.31
N LYS A 71 -0.58 -0.45 -2.06
CA LYS A 71 -0.58 -0.47 -3.54
C LYS A 71 0.52 -1.39 -4.06
N LYS A 72 1.73 -1.29 -3.51
CA LYS A 72 2.87 -2.13 -3.91
C LYS A 72 2.59 -3.62 -3.64
N ILE A 73 2.03 -3.96 -2.47
CA ILE A 73 1.66 -5.34 -2.14
C ILE A 73 0.60 -5.86 -3.12
N ALA A 74 -0.46 -5.08 -3.38
CA ALA A 74 -1.52 -5.46 -4.30
C ALA A 74 -0.99 -5.72 -5.72
N LEU A 75 -0.08 -4.86 -6.22
CA LEU A 75 0.57 -5.05 -7.52
C LEU A 75 1.40 -6.34 -7.56
N ARG A 76 2.17 -6.63 -6.50
CA ARG A 76 2.98 -7.86 -6.43
C ARG A 76 2.14 -9.12 -6.32
N ILE A 77 1.00 -9.06 -5.62
CA ILE A 77 0.03 -10.16 -5.57
C ILE A 77 -0.58 -10.37 -6.97
N TRP A 78 -0.98 -9.28 -7.63
CA TRP A 78 -1.57 -9.34 -8.97
C TRP A 78 -0.60 -9.86 -10.03
N GLU A 79 0.67 -9.44 -10.00
CA GLU A 79 1.72 -9.95 -10.88
C GLU A 79 1.96 -11.45 -10.67
N ARG A 80 1.89 -11.92 -9.42
CA ARG A 80 2.00 -13.34 -9.10
C ARG A 80 0.79 -14.14 -9.59
N SER A 81 -0.40 -13.55 -9.60
CA SER A 81 -1.63 -14.23 -10.06
C SER A 81 -1.87 -14.14 -11.57
N ASN A 82 -1.34 -13.12 -12.26
CA ASN A 82 -1.55 -12.87 -13.70
C ASN A 82 -0.27 -12.97 -14.56
N GLY A 83 0.86 -13.37 -13.99
CA GLY A 83 2.07 -13.69 -14.74
C GLY A 83 1.88 -14.92 -15.64
N PRO A 84 2.78 -15.19 -16.61
CA PRO A 84 2.65 -16.27 -17.60
C PRO A 84 2.59 -17.70 -17.01
N CYS A 85 2.68 -17.86 -15.68
CA CYS A 85 2.64 -19.12 -14.95
C CYS A 85 1.85 -19.03 -13.62
N GLY A 86 0.74 -18.28 -13.57
CA GLY A 86 -0.20 -18.33 -12.44
C GLY A 86 -1.25 -19.44 -12.59
N PRO A 87 -1.65 -20.18 -11.54
CA PRO A 87 -2.81 -21.05 -11.62
C PRO A 87 -4.01 -20.16 -11.86
N GLY A 88 -4.75 -20.43 -12.95
CA GLY A 88 -5.94 -19.66 -13.31
C GLY A 88 -6.83 -19.49 -12.09
N PHE A 89 -6.89 -18.25 -11.58
CA PHE A 89 -7.98 -17.85 -10.71
C PHE A 89 -9.20 -17.87 -11.61
N SER A 90 -9.88 -19.01 -11.63
CA SER A 90 -11.14 -19.16 -12.31
C SER A 90 -12.03 -18.03 -11.84
N ARG A 91 -12.45 -17.25 -12.81
CA ARG A 91 -13.36 -16.13 -12.67
C ARG A 91 -14.68 -16.68 -12.13
N SER A 92 -14.81 -16.88 -10.82
CA SER A 92 -16.11 -16.92 -10.15
C SER A 92 -16.61 -15.48 -10.01
N GLN A 93 -16.93 -14.90 -11.16
CA GLN A 93 -17.77 -13.70 -11.26
C GLN A 93 -19.21 -14.05 -10.91
N THR A 94 -19.50 -14.31 -9.64
CA THR A 94 -20.87 -14.45 -9.13
C THR A 94 -20.74 -14.30 -7.63
N THR A 95 -20.95 -13.13 -7.02
CA THR A 95 -22.29 -12.72 -6.56
C THR A 95 -22.37 -11.21 -6.27
N LEU A 96 -21.22 -10.54 -6.05
CA LEU A 96 -21.16 -9.13 -5.65
C LEU A 96 -21.42 -8.14 -6.79
N SER A 97 -20.98 -8.44 -8.01
CA SER A 97 -21.25 -7.59 -9.18
C SER A 97 -22.74 -7.59 -9.56
N ARG A 98 -23.44 -8.73 -9.40
CA ARG A 98 -24.89 -8.81 -9.63
C ARG A 98 -25.68 -8.02 -8.60
N LEU A 99 -25.29 -8.06 -7.32
CA LEU A 99 -25.90 -7.25 -6.25
C LEU A 99 -25.70 -5.75 -6.49
N PHE A 100 -24.50 -5.34 -6.92
CA PHE A 100 -24.23 -3.95 -7.26
C PHE A 100 -25.04 -3.46 -8.47
N SER A 101 -25.15 -4.28 -9.53
CA SER A 101 -26.00 -3.94 -10.69
C SER A 101 -27.48 -3.85 -10.34
N HIS A 102 -27.97 -4.71 -9.42
CA HIS A 102 -29.37 -4.72 -9.00
C HIS A 102 -29.70 -3.51 -8.10
N LEU A 103 -28.82 -3.17 -7.16
CA LEU A 103 -28.97 -1.99 -6.29
C LEU A 103 -28.87 -0.67 -7.07
N TRP A 104 -27.95 -0.58 -8.03
CA TRP A 104 -27.83 0.60 -8.89
C TRP A 104 -29.09 0.83 -9.75
N ARG A 105 -29.73 -0.24 -10.22
CA ARG A 105 -30.98 -0.16 -10.99
C ARG A 105 -32.16 0.30 -10.14
N ILE A 106 -32.21 -0.11 -8.87
CA ILE A 106 -33.24 0.31 -7.90
C ILE A 106 -33.07 1.79 -7.54
N CYS A 107 -31.83 2.26 -7.32
CA CYS A 107 -31.57 3.66 -7.01
C CYS A 107 -31.68 4.63 -8.21
N SER A 108 -31.61 4.12 -9.44
CA SER A 108 -31.67 4.95 -10.67
C SER A 108 -33.08 5.04 -11.28
N ALA A 109 -34.11 4.48 -10.63
CA ALA A 109 -35.48 4.61 -11.08
C ALA A 109 -35.96 6.08 -10.92
N PRO A 110 -36.53 6.71 -11.96
CA PRO A 110 -37.02 8.09 -11.87
C PRO A 110 -38.17 8.18 -10.87
N LYS A 111 -38.11 9.16 -9.96
CA LYS A 111 -39.20 9.50 -9.04
C LYS A 111 -40.36 10.11 -9.84
N SER A 112 -41.28 9.28 -10.34
CA SER A 112 -42.60 9.75 -10.77
C SER A 112 -43.66 9.27 -9.77
N ALA A 113 -44.46 10.23 -9.32
CA ALA A 113 -45.66 10.12 -8.47
C ALA A 113 -45.44 10.02 -6.95
N VAL A 114 -45.24 11.18 -6.33
CA VAL A 114 -45.79 11.45 -4.98
C VAL A 114 -47.03 12.33 -5.22
N PRO A 115 -48.26 11.86 -4.98
CA PRO A 115 -49.42 12.75 -5.00
C PRO A 115 -49.41 13.63 -3.74
N ALA A 116 -49.95 14.85 -3.90
CA ALA A 116 -50.02 15.91 -2.90
C ALA A 116 -50.84 15.55 -1.65
#